data_AF-C5H765-F1
#
_entry.id   AF-C5H765-F1
#
_cell.length_a   1.000
_cell.length_b   1.000
_cell.length_c   1.000
_cell.angle_alpha   90.00
_cell.angle_beta   90.00
_cell.angle_gamma   90.00
#
_symmetry.space_group_name_H-M   'P 1'
#
loop_
_entity.id
_entity.type
_entity.pdbx_description
1 polymer ?
#
loop_
_entity_poly.entity_id
_entity_poly.type
_entity_poly.pdbx_seq_one_letter_code
_entity_poly.pdbx_strand_id
1 'polypeptide(L)'
;IVLALWGATLANLTCLQQTDLKSLIAYSSISHMGLVVATIIIQTPWGLSGAMALMIAHGFTSSALFCLANTTYERTHTRILALTRGFHNTLPLP
;
A
#
# COMPACT_ATOMS: atom_id res chain seq x y z
N ILE A 1 -3.32 21.03 -3.10
CA ILE A 1 -4.46 20.08 -3.01
C ILE A 1 -4.65 19.33 -4.32
N VAL A 2 -4.93 20.00 -5.44
CA VAL A 2 -5.18 19.35 -6.75
C VAL A 2 -4.07 18.37 -7.14
N LEU A 3 -2.80 18.80 -7.10
CA LEU A 3 -1.66 17.93 -7.42
C LEU A 3 -1.55 16.71 -6.50
N ALA A 4 -1.81 16.87 -5.19
CA ALA A 4 -1.72 15.79 -4.21
C ALA A 4 -2.82 14.74 -4.44
N LEU A 5 -4.07 15.19 -4.67
CA LEU A 5 -5.19 14.31 -4.96
C LEU A 5 -5.01 13.64 -6.33
N TRP A 6 -4.62 14.39 -7.36
CA TRP A 6 -4.37 13.84 -8.68
C TRP A 6 -3.25 12.80 -8.66
N GLY A 7 -2.12 13.11 -8.01
CA GLY A 7 -1.02 12.17 -7.80
C GLY A 7 -1.46 10.91 -7.06
N ALA A 8 -2.27 11.03 -6.00
CA ALA A 8 -2.81 9.89 -5.28
C ALA A 8 -3.72 9.02 -6.16
N THR A 9 -4.58 9.62 -6.99
CA THR A 9 -5.44 8.88 -7.91
C THR A 9 -4.65 8.15 -9.00
N LEU A 10 -3.64 8.80 -9.59
CA LEU A 10 -2.77 8.17 -10.58
C LEU A 10 -1.96 7.02 -9.97
N ALA A 11 -1.40 7.21 -8.77
CA ALA A 11 -0.67 6.16 -8.05
C ALA A 11 -1.55 4.92 -7.79
N ASN A 12 -2.82 5.11 -7.41
CA ASN A 12 -3.78 4.02 -7.24
C ASN A 12 -4.10 3.30 -8.56
N LEU A 13 -4.27 4.04 -9.66
CA LEU A 13 -4.50 3.44 -10.98
C LEU A 13 -3.28 2.62 -11.44
N THR A 14 -2.07 3.16 -11.27
CA THR A 14 -0.84 2.43 -11.57
C THR A 14 -0.64 1.22 -10.65
N CYS A 15 -1.10 1.29 -9.40
CA CYS A 15 -1.06 0.21 -8.43
C CYS A 15 -1.89 -0.99 -8.89
N LEU A 16 -3.09 -0.76 -9.44
CA LEU A 16 -3.97 -1.83 -9.94
C LEU A 16 -3.38 -2.59 -11.13
N GLN A 17 -2.46 -1.97 -11.86
CA GLN A 17 -1.78 -2.56 -13.01
C GLN A 17 -0.49 -3.31 -12.62
N GLN A 18 -0.03 -3.21 -11.36
CA GLN A 18 1.18 -3.89 -10.92
C GLN A 18 0.96 -5.40 -10.81
N THR A 19 1.81 -6.17 -11.48
CA THR A 19 1.81 -7.64 -11.39
C THR A 19 2.73 -8.17 -10.30
N ASP A 20 3.69 -7.36 -9.83
CA ASP A 20 4.65 -7.70 -8.78
C ASP A 20 4.12 -7.26 -7.40
N LEU A 21 4.12 -8.16 -6.43
CA LEU A 21 3.57 -7.91 -5.10
C LEU A 21 4.30 -6.80 -4.33
N LYS A 22 5.64 -6.69 -4.43
CA LYS A 22 6.41 -5.65 -3.72
C LYS A 22 6.17 -4.28 -4.36
N SER A 23 6.11 -4.22 -5.69
CA SER A 23 5.76 -2.99 -6.42
C SER A 23 4.33 -2.55 -6.11
N LEU A 24 3.37 -3.48 -6.05
CA LEU A 24 1.98 -3.18 -5.70
C LEU A 24 1.88 -2.51 -4.32
N ILE A 25 2.53 -3.07 -3.29
CA ILE A 25 2.57 -2.50 -1.94
C ILE A 25 3.23 -1.10 -1.94
N ALA A 26 4.30 -0.91 -2.72
CA ALA A 26 4.98 0.37 -2.82
C ALA A 26 4.08 1.45 -3.45
N TYR A 27 3.41 1.17 -4.56
CA TYR A 27 2.54 2.15 -5.23
C TYR A 27 1.29 2.47 -4.41
N SER A 28 0.69 1.51 -3.71
CA SER A 28 -0.41 1.81 -2.78
C SER A 28 0.06 2.72 -1.63
N SER A 29 1.32 2.60 -1.20
CA SER A 29 1.87 3.47 -0.15
C SER A 29 1.99 4.93 -0.59
N ILE A 30 2.33 5.17 -1.86
CA ILE A 30 2.44 6.50 -2.45
C ILE A 30 1.08 7.23 -2.42
N SER A 31 -0.03 6.52 -2.68
CA SER A 31 -1.35 7.15 -2.67
C SER A 31 -1.81 7.55 -1.26
N HIS A 32 -1.52 6.73 -0.24
CA HIS A 32 -1.76 7.09 1.17
C HIS A 32 -0.98 8.34 1.58
N MET A 33 0.28 8.47 1.16
CA MET A 33 1.07 9.68 1.44
C MET A 33 0.52 10.90 0.69
N GLY A 34 -0.03 10.73 -0.51
CA GLY A 34 -0.72 11.82 -1.24
C GLY A 34 -1.92 12.38 -0.46
N LEU A 35 -2.68 11.51 0.22
CA LEU A 35 -3.75 11.92 1.15
C LEU A 35 -3.20 12.68 2.36
N VAL A 36 -2.11 12.21 2.97
CA VAL A 36 -1.44 12.92 4.07
C VAL A 36 -1.03 14.33 3.64
N VAL A 37 -0.37 14.48 2.48
CA VAL A 37 0.02 15.79 1.94
C VAL A 37 -1.20 16.69 1.70
N ALA A 38 -2.29 16.16 1.15
CA ALA A 38 -3.51 16.93 0.95
C ALA A 38 -4.09 17.46 2.27
N THR A 39 -4.11 16.63 3.32
CA THR A 39 -4.60 17.02 4.65
C THR A 39 -3.69 18.05 5.35
N ILE A 40 -2.36 17.92 5.20
CA ILE A 40 -1.39 18.88 5.74
C ILE A 40 -1.55 20.24 5.07
N ILE A 41 -1.88 20.31 3.77
CA ILE A 41 -2.12 21.59 3.08
C ILE A 41 -3.40 22.29 3.59
N ILE A 42 -4.42 21.51 4.00
CA ILE A 42 -5.71 22.05 4.48
C ILE A 42 -5.62 22.57 5.92
N GLN A 43 -4.70 22.05 6.74
CA GLN A 43 -4.40 22.49 8.12
C GLN A 43 -5.60 22.58 9.07
N THR A 44 -6.64 21.77 8.89
CA THR A 44 -7.73 21.68 9.88
C THR A 44 -7.29 20.79 11.06
N PRO A 45 -7.74 21.08 12.29
CA PRO A 45 -7.36 20.29 13.47
C PRO A 45 -7.75 18.81 13.33
N TRP A 46 -8.94 18.55 12.78
CA TRP A 46 -9.41 17.21 12.44
C TRP A 46 -8.61 16.55 11.31
N GLY A 47 -8.17 17.34 10.32
CA GLY A 47 -7.35 16.84 9.22
C GLY A 47 -5.96 16.43 9.68
N LEU A 48 -5.34 17.21 10.56
CA LEU A 48 -4.01 16.91 11.12
C LEU A 48 -4.03 15.69 12.04
N SER A 49 -5.06 15.53 12.89
CA SER A 49 -5.21 14.32 13.70
C SER A 49 -5.45 13.08 12.83
N GLY A 50 -6.26 13.21 11.77
CA GLY A 50 -6.45 12.17 10.77
C GLY A 50 -5.16 11.80 10.01
N ALA A 51 -4.34 12.79 9.64
CA ALA A 51 -3.06 12.59 8.98
C ALA A 51 -2.09 11.80 9.86
N MET A 52 -2.01 12.15 11.15
CA MET A 52 -1.20 11.42 12.13
C MET A 52 -1.66 9.97 12.28
N ALA A 53 -2.97 9.75 12.44
CA ALA A 53 -3.53 8.41 12.53
C ALA A 53 -3.23 7.58 11.26
N LEU A 54 -3.36 8.18 10.07
CA LEU A 54 -3.05 7.53 8.81
C LEU A 54 -1.58 7.16 8.68
N MET A 55 -0.63 8.03 9.08
CA MET A 55 0.80 7.72 9.04
C MET A 55 1.17 6.55 9.97
N ILE A 56 0.60 6.53 11.18
CA ILE A 56 0.84 5.43 12.13
C ILE A 56 0.27 4.12 11.58
N ALA A 57 -0.99 4.12 11.16
CA ALA A 57 -1.64 2.94 10.59
C ALA A 57 -0.91 2.45 9.33
N HIS A 58 -0.46 3.37 8.48
CA HIS A 58 0.31 3.07 7.29
C HIS A 58 1.65 2.39 7.63
N GLY A 59 2.37 2.89 8.64
CA GLY A 59 3.63 2.28 9.09
C GLY A 59 3.47 0.81 9.51
N PHE A 60 2.43 0.52 10.30
CA PHE A 60 2.13 -0.86 10.71
C PHE A 60 1.69 -1.74 9.53
N THR A 61 0.74 -1.27 8.72
CA THR A 61 0.17 -2.04 7.61
C THR A 61 1.19 -2.33 6.52
N SER A 62 1.99 -1.36 6.10
CA SER A 62 3.04 -1.56 5.09
C SER A 62 4.11 -2.55 5.57
N SER A 63 4.55 -2.44 6.83
CA SER A 63 5.54 -3.37 7.40
C SER A 63 5.03 -4.82 7.42
N ALA A 64 3.76 -5.02 7.83
CA ALA A 64 3.12 -6.33 7.81
C ALA A 64 2.98 -6.88 6.39
N LEU A 65 2.57 -6.05 5.43
CA LEU A 65 2.45 -6.45 4.02
C LEU A 65 3.80 -6.79 3.39
N PHE A 66 4.86 -6.05 3.69
CA PHE A 66 6.20 -6.38 3.22
C PHE A 66 6.72 -7.68 3.83
N CYS A 67 6.46 -7.92 5.11
CA CYS A 67 6.77 -9.19 5.77
C CYS A 67 6.04 -10.35 5.08
N LEU A 68 4.73 -10.22 4.87
CA LEU A 68 3.92 -11.23 4.20
C LEU A 68 4.33 -11.45 2.73
N ALA A 69 4.71 -10.39 2.03
CA ALA A 69 5.25 -10.47 0.67
C ALA A 69 6.59 -11.23 0.64
N ASN A 70 7.39 -11.13 1.70
CA ASN A 70 8.63 -11.88 1.80
C ASN A 70 8.39 -13.36 2.11
N THR A 71 7.49 -13.69 3.04
CA THR A 71 7.18 -15.10 3.36
C THR A 71 6.55 -15.83 2.17
N THR A 72 5.66 -15.16 1.43
CA THR A 72 5.11 -15.69 0.17
C THR A 72 6.20 -15.87 -0.90
N TYR A 73 7.13 -14.92 -1.02
CA TYR A 73 8.27 -15.07 -1.92
C TYR A 73 9.17 -16.26 -1.54
N GLU A 74 9.49 -16.45 -0.26
CA GLU A 74 10.31 -17.58 0.20
C GLU A 74 9.66 -18.94 -0.09
N ARG A 75 8.33 -19.02 -0.07
CA ARG A 75 7.59 -20.27 -0.33
C ARG A 75 7.37 -20.55 -1.81
N THR A 76 7.25 -19.51 -2.63
CA THR A 76 6.90 -19.65 -4.06
C THR A 76 8.07 -19.42 -5.00
N HIS A 77 9.13 -18.77 -4.52
CA HIS A 77 10.23 -18.21 -5.32
C HIS A 77 9.76 -17.28 -6.46
N THR A 78 8.54 -16.74 -6.38
CA THR A 78 7.99 -15.84 -7.39
C THR A 78 7.40 -14.60 -6.73
N ARG A 79 7.44 -13.47 -7.44
CA ARG A 79 6.82 -12.21 -7.00
C ARG A 79 5.56 -11.84 -7.78
N ILE A 80 5.21 -12.66 -8.78
CA ILE A 80 4.10 -12.41 -9.71
C ILE A 80 2.79 -12.87 -9.07
N LEU A 81 1.87 -11.93 -8.85
CA LEU A 81 0.59 -12.17 -8.18
C LEU A 81 -0.29 -13.22 -8.87
N ALA A 82 -0.22 -13.27 -10.21
CA ALA A 82 -0.98 -14.24 -10.99
C ALA A 82 -0.55 -15.70 -10.73
N LEU A 83 0.75 -15.92 -10.45
CA LEU A 83 1.30 -17.24 -10.14
C LEU A 83 1.06 -17.65 -8.69
N THR A 84 0.84 -16.68 -7.79
CA THR A 84 0.47 -16.92 -6.40
C THR A 84 -1.05 -17.01 -6.17
N ARG A 85 -1.85 -17.03 -7.25
CA ARG A 85 -3.31 -17.18 -7.17
C ARG A 85 -3.67 -18.56 -6.61
N GLY A 86 -4.56 -18.60 -5.61
CA GLY A 86 -5.02 -19.86 -5.00
C GLY A 86 -4.13 -20.38 -3.86
N PHE A 87 -3.08 -19.64 -3.47
CA PHE A 87 -2.17 -20.04 -2.38
C PHE A 87 -2.86 -20.28 -1.04
N HIS A 88 -3.97 -19.59 -0.76
CA HIS A 88 -4.74 -19.78 0.47
C HIS A 88 -5.27 -21.22 0.63
N ASN A 89 -5.45 -21.94 -0.48
CA ASN A 89 -5.97 -23.31 -0.47
C ASN A 89 -4.86 -24.37 -0.36
N THR A 90 -3.61 -24.01 -0.67
CA THR A 90 -2.47 -24.94 -0.74
C THR A 90 -1.48 -24.78 0.41
N LEU A 91 -1.35 -23.56 0.95
CA LEU A 91 -0.53 -23.22 2.11
C LEU A 91 -1.35 -22.30 3.01
N PRO A 92 -2.01 -22.84 4.06
CA PRO A 92 -2.61 -21.99 5.07
C PRO A 92 -1.52 -21.11 5.67
N LEU A 93 -1.87 -19.84 5.89
CA LEU A 93 -1.01 -18.93 6.65
C LEU A 93 -0.72 -19.56 8.02
N PRO A 94 0.49 -19.38 8.59
CA PRO A 94 0.67 -19.64 10.01
C PRO A 94 -0.24 -18.75 10.86
#